data_AF-A0A8X7UA24-F1
#
_entry.id   AF-A0A8X7UA24-F1
#
_cell.length_a   1.000
_cell.length_b   1.000
_cell.length_c   1.000
_cell.angle_alpha   90.00
_cell.angle_beta   90.00
_cell.angle_gamma   90.00
#
_symmetry.space_group_name_H-M   'P 1'
#
loop_
_entity.id
_entity.type
_entity.pdbx_description
1 polymer ?
#
loop_
_entity_poly.entity_id
_entity_poly.type
_entity_poly.pdbx_seq_one_letter_code
_entity_poly.pdbx_strand_id
1 'polypeptide(L)'
;MTKPSPLNAQLVPKPSEVEALVTEICDSSSIAEFELKLGGFRLYVATNLADNNSSPPQPQPIPAAVAASATTEGVDSNGSASSTSLAITKPTSSAADQGLVILQSPKVGFFRRSKTLKGKRTPSSCKEKDQVKEGQVLCYIEQLGGQFPIESDVTGEVVKILREDGEPVGYNDALISILPSFPGIKKLQ
;
A
#
# COMPACT_ATOMS: atom_id res chain seq x y z
N MET A 1 13.89 52.98 -5.82
CA MET A 1 14.65 51.77 -6.18
C MET A 1 14.22 50.66 -5.24
N THR A 2 13.30 49.80 -5.66
CA THR A 2 12.71 48.76 -4.82
C THR A 2 13.20 47.42 -5.32
N LYS A 3 14.04 46.77 -4.51
CA LYS A 3 14.64 45.46 -4.77
C LYS A 3 13.54 44.39 -4.73
N PRO A 4 13.38 43.53 -5.75
CA PRO A 4 12.44 42.42 -5.68
C PRO A 4 12.98 41.31 -4.76
N SER A 5 12.16 40.92 -3.79
CA SER A 5 12.39 39.79 -2.88
C SER A 5 12.24 38.44 -3.64
N PRO A 6 13.13 37.44 -3.45
CA PRO A 6 12.99 36.16 -4.12
C PRO A 6 12.10 35.22 -3.28
N LEU A 7 10.79 35.26 -3.51
CA LEU A 7 9.81 34.32 -2.95
C LEU A 7 9.39 33.30 -4.02
N ASN A 8 10.31 32.40 -4.41
CA ASN A 8 10.07 31.05 -4.96
C ASN A 8 11.36 30.51 -5.56
N ALA A 9 12.29 30.06 -4.71
CA ALA A 9 13.33 29.15 -5.18
C ALA A 9 12.73 27.75 -5.19
N GLN A 10 12.45 27.21 -6.37
CA GLN A 10 12.17 25.78 -6.55
C GLN A 10 13.32 25.03 -5.88
N LEU A 11 13.01 24.21 -4.86
CA LEU A 11 14.01 23.57 -4.00
C LEU A 11 14.66 22.38 -4.73
N VAL A 12 15.42 22.69 -5.78
CA VAL A 12 16.22 21.73 -6.55
C VAL A 12 17.61 21.69 -5.91
N PRO A 13 18.05 20.55 -5.35
CA PRO A 13 19.38 20.44 -4.76
C PRO A 13 20.46 20.60 -5.84
N LYS A 14 21.60 21.18 -5.47
CA LYS A 14 22.73 21.32 -6.42
C LYS A 14 23.39 19.95 -6.64
N PRO A 15 23.90 19.65 -7.85
CA PRO A 15 24.55 18.37 -8.15
C PRO A 15 25.67 18.01 -7.16
N SER A 16 26.51 18.97 -6.80
CA SER A 16 27.62 18.77 -5.85
C SER A 16 27.17 18.36 -4.45
N GLU A 17 26.00 18.80 -4.00
CA GLU A 17 25.44 18.43 -2.68
C GLU A 17 24.85 17.02 -2.71
N VAL A 18 24.27 16.64 -3.84
CA VAL A 18 23.76 15.28 -4.07
C VAL A 18 24.92 14.28 -4.11
N GLU A 19 26.01 14.59 -4.81
CA GLU A 19 27.21 13.74 -4.88
C GLU A 19 27.84 13.52 -3.49
N ALA A 20 27.97 14.60 -2.70
CA ALA A 20 28.47 14.51 -1.33
C ALA A 20 27.58 13.61 -0.44
N LEU A 21 26.26 13.76 -0.54
CA LEU A 21 25.31 12.94 0.21
C LEU A 21 25.36 11.45 -0.19
N VAL A 22 25.43 11.14 -1.48
CA VAL A 22 25.50 9.76 -1.97
C VAL A 22 26.81 9.10 -1.53
N THR A 23 27.93 9.85 -1.56
CA THR A 23 29.23 9.35 -1.11
C THR A 23 29.19 9.01 0.38
N GLU A 24 28.66 9.90 1.22
CA GLU A 24 28.50 9.63 2.65
C GLU A 24 27.62 8.41 2.94
N ILE A 25 26.53 8.24 2.18
CA ILE A 25 25.62 7.09 2.31
C ILE A 25 26.32 5.78 1.92
N CYS A 26 27.16 5.81 0.89
CA CYS A 26 27.91 4.64 0.43
C CYS A 26 29.10 4.30 1.35
N ASP A 27 29.76 5.30 1.93
CA ASP A 27 30.91 5.11 2.83
C ASP A 27 30.46 4.65 4.24
N SER A 28 29.26 5.05 4.67
CA SER A 28 28.62 4.51 5.86
C SER A 28 28.08 3.12 5.57
N SER A 29 28.92 2.11 5.78
CA SER A 29 28.72 0.66 5.52
C SER A 29 27.47 -0.02 6.13
N SER A 30 26.45 0.71 6.60
CA SER A 30 25.25 0.16 7.23
C SER A 30 23.93 0.61 6.61
N ILE A 31 23.94 1.40 5.54
CA ILE A 31 22.71 1.91 4.91
C ILE A 31 22.34 1.06 3.69
N ALA A 32 21.48 0.04 3.87
CA ALA A 32 21.03 -0.82 2.75
C ALA A 32 20.16 -0.06 1.73
N GLU A 33 19.25 0.82 2.18
CA GLU A 33 18.35 1.59 1.31
C GLU A 33 18.09 2.98 1.91
N PHE A 34 17.95 4.00 1.06
CA PHE A 34 17.71 5.40 1.41
C PHE A 34 16.83 6.09 0.36
N GLU A 35 15.81 6.83 0.79
CA GLU A 35 14.94 7.64 -0.09
C GLU A 35 14.80 9.08 0.42
N LEU A 36 14.96 10.06 -0.49
CA LEU A 36 14.81 11.49 -0.23
C LEU A 36 13.81 12.12 -1.22
N LYS A 37 12.85 12.88 -0.70
CA LYS A 37 11.89 13.68 -1.49
C LYS A 37 11.99 15.16 -1.12
N LEU A 38 12.28 16.01 -2.11
CA LEU A 38 12.40 17.46 -1.97
C LEU A 38 11.58 18.16 -3.06
N GLY A 39 10.37 18.59 -2.73
CA GLY A 39 9.44 19.16 -3.72
C GLY A 39 9.21 18.18 -4.88
N GLY A 40 9.62 18.55 -6.10
CA GLY A 40 9.54 17.69 -7.29
C GLY A 40 10.75 16.77 -7.51
N PHE A 41 11.74 16.79 -6.63
CA PHE A 41 12.94 15.94 -6.72
C PHE A 41 12.79 14.69 -5.85
N ARG A 42 13.14 13.52 -6.39
CA ARG A 42 13.20 12.24 -5.68
C ARG A 42 14.53 11.55 -5.93
N LEU A 43 15.22 11.16 -4.87
CA LEU A 43 16.44 10.37 -4.89
C LEU A 43 16.20 9.06 -4.14
N TYR A 44 16.56 7.94 -4.76
CA TYR A 44 16.52 6.61 -4.16
C TYR A 44 17.91 5.98 -4.32
N VAL A 45 18.49 5.51 -3.21
CA VAL A 45 19.82 4.91 -3.13
C VAL A 45 19.65 3.54 -2.47
N ALA A 46 20.13 2.48 -3.13
CA ALA A 46 20.20 1.15 -2.56
C ALA A 46 21.67 0.69 -2.60
N THR A 47 22.22 0.32 -1.46
CA THR A 47 23.57 -0.23 -1.35
C THR A 47 23.48 -1.74 -1.20
N ASN A 48 24.37 -2.47 -1.87
CA ASN A 48 24.42 -3.92 -1.74
C ASN A 48 25.23 -4.28 -0.50
N LEU A 49 24.56 -4.41 0.64
CA LEU A 49 25.15 -4.93 1.87
C LEU A 49 25.12 -6.47 1.90
N ALA A 50 25.65 -7.09 0.84
CA ALA A 50 25.72 -8.54 0.70
C ALA A 50 27.14 -9.03 1.03
N ASP A 51 27.39 -9.33 2.31
CA ASP A 51 28.33 -10.39 2.65
C ASP A 51 27.77 -11.70 2.06
N ASN A 52 28.35 -12.09 0.93
CA ASN A 52 28.02 -13.30 0.19
C ASN A 52 28.41 -14.53 1.02
N ASN A 53 27.58 -14.98 1.95
CA ASN A 53 27.61 -16.38 2.36
C ASN A 53 26.31 -16.85 3.06
N SER A 54 25.47 -17.57 2.34
CA SER A 54 24.59 -18.56 2.97
C SER A 54 24.13 -19.59 1.94
N SER A 55 24.77 -20.76 1.96
CA SER A 55 24.27 -21.97 1.32
C SER A 55 22.98 -22.45 2.00
N PRO A 56 21.98 -22.97 1.27
CA PRO A 56 20.73 -23.46 1.85
C PRO A 56 20.93 -24.76 2.67
N PRO A 57 20.17 -24.98 3.76
CA PRO A 57 20.28 -26.19 4.56
C PRO A 57 19.64 -27.39 3.87
N GLN A 58 20.33 -28.53 3.91
CA GLN A 58 19.87 -29.81 3.36
C GLN A 58 18.87 -30.48 4.33
N PRO A 59 17.72 -31.02 3.85
CA PRO A 59 16.76 -31.70 4.71
C PRO A 59 17.27 -33.08 5.18
N GLN A 60 17.07 -33.36 6.47
CA GLN A 60 17.32 -34.67 7.10
C GLN A 60 16.10 -35.59 6.91
N PRO A 61 16.27 -36.90 6.62
CA PRO A 61 15.16 -37.84 6.50
C PRO A 61 14.61 -38.27 7.87
N ILE A 62 13.29 -38.36 7.97
CA ILE A 62 12.55 -38.81 9.16
C ILE A 62 12.35 -40.34 9.08
N PRO A 63 12.58 -41.14 10.14
CA PRO A 63 12.32 -42.57 10.10
C PRO A 63 10.82 -42.91 10.10
N ALA A 64 10.45 -43.93 9.33
CA ALA A 64 9.09 -44.48 9.28
C ALA A 64 8.74 -45.24 10.57
N ALA A 65 7.63 -44.88 11.21
CA ALA A 65 7.05 -45.61 12.32
C ALA A 65 6.04 -46.65 11.83
N VAL A 66 6.20 -47.86 12.36
CA VAL A 66 5.41 -49.09 12.16
C VAL A 66 3.95 -48.94 12.57
N ALA A 67 3.06 -49.57 11.79
CA ALA A 67 1.64 -49.72 12.05
C ALA A 67 1.37 -50.74 13.19
N ALA A 68 0.45 -50.40 14.09
CA ALA A 68 -0.25 -51.36 14.94
C ALA A 68 -1.67 -50.86 15.27
N SER A 69 -2.63 -51.76 15.08
CA SER A 69 -4.07 -51.61 15.26
C SER A 69 -4.49 -51.57 16.74
N ALA A 70 -5.56 -50.82 17.08
CA ALA A 70 -6.65 -51.26 17.96
C ALA A 70 -7.70 -50.15 18.16
N THR A 71 -8.96 -50.59 18.12
CA THR A 71 -10.23 -49.88 18.32
C THR A 71 -10.44 -49.44 19.78
N THR A 72 -11.04 -48.26 20.02
CA THR A 72 -12.06 -48.02 21.06
C THR A 72 -12.72 -46.65 20.87
N GLU A 73 -14.05 -46.65 21.04
CA GLU A 73 -14.97 -45.51 21.00
C GLU A 73 -14.73 -44.52 22.16
N GLY A 74 -15.03 -43.24 21.91
CA GLY A 74 -15.00 -42.19 22.92
C GLY A 74 -15.38 -40.83 22.34
N VAL A 75 -16.57 -40.38 22.70
CA VAL A 75 -17.25 -39.14 22.29
C VAL A 75 -16.61 -37.89 22.93
N ASP A 76 -16.85 -36.76 22.25
CA ASP A 76 -16.81 -35.36 22.70
C ASP A 76 -15.57 -34.49 22.42
N SER A 77 -15.84 -33.52 21.53
CA SER A 77 -15.48 -32.10 21.65
C SER A 77 -14.00 -31.72 21.69
N ASN A 78 -13.46 -31.34 20.52
CA ASN A 78 -12.66 -30.11 20.46
C ASN A 78 -12.63 -29.47 19.06
N GLY A 79 -12.65 -28.14 19.06
CA GLY A 79 -12.87 -27.27 17.90
C GLY A 79 -11.89 -27.50 16.76
N SER A 80 -12.45 -27.83 15.60
CA SER A 80 -11.77 -27.74 14.31
C SER A 80 -11.65 -26.26 13.94
N ALA A 81 -10.46 -25.69 14.17
CA ALA A 81 -10.07 -24.44 13.57
C ALA A 81 -9.95 -24.66 12.06
N SER A 82 -10.99 -24.25 11.32
CA SER A 82 -10.95 -24.12 9.87
C SER A 82 -9.78 -23.23 9.48
N SER A 83 -8.78 -23.85 8.87
CA SER A 83 -7.80 -23.17 8.04
C SER A 83 -8.53 -22.63 6.80
N THR A 84 -9.02 -21.40 6.87
CA THR A 84 -9.49 -20.68 5.69
C THR A 84 -8.27 -20.35 4.85
N SER A 85 -7.97 -21.25 3.93
CA SER A 85 -7.13 -21.03 2.77
C SER A 85 -7.48 -19.69 2.15
N LEU A 86 -6.50 -18.78 2.10
CA LEU A 86 -6.56 -17.51 1.39
C LEU A 86 -6.70 -17.81 -0.10
N ALA A 87 -7.95 -17.99 -0.53
CA ALA A 87 -8.31 -17.95 -1.94
C ALA A 87 -7.98 -16.55 -2.45
N ILE A 88 -6.99 -16.48 -3.35
CA ILE A 88 -6.80 -15.34 -4.25
C ILE A 88 -8.04 -15.28 -5.15
N THR A 89 -9.10 -14.65 -4.65
CA THR A 89 -10.16 -14.12 -5.50
C THR A 89 -9.67 -12.79 -6.05
N LYS A 90 -9.03 -12.88 -7.22
CA LYS A 90 -8.83 -11.75 -8.13
C LYS A 90 -10.19 -11.05 -8.32
N PRO A 91 -10.35 -9.76 -7.94
CA PRO A 91 -11.58 -9.05 -8.23
C PRO A 91 -11.73 -8.88 -9.74
N THR A 92 -12.91 -9.30 -10.17
CA THR A 92 -13.47 -9.29 -11.51
C THR A 92 -13.27 -7.95 -12.24
N SER A 93 -12.88 -8.08 -13.50
CA SER A 93 -12.72 -7.05 -14.53
C SER A 93 -14.01 -6.32 -14.94
N SER A 94 -15.01 -6.16 -14.06
CA SER A 94 -16.31 -5.57 -14.45
C SER A 94 -16.35 -4.04 -14.43
N ALA A 95 -15.32 -3.37 -13.91
CA ALA A 95 -15.31 -1.91 -13.80
C ALA A 95 -14.70 -1.22 -15.03
N ALA A 96 -13.74 -1.90 -15.69
CA ALA A 96 -13.11 -1.38 -16.90
C ALA A 96 -14.13 -1.21 -18.05
N ASP A 97 -15.10 -2.12 -18.15
CA ASP A 97 -16.14 -2.12 -19.20
C ASP A 97 -17.09 -0.90 -19.13
N GLN A 98 -17.19 -0.26 -17.97
CA GLN A 98 -18.08 0.89 -17.76
C GLN A 98 -17.31 2.23 -17.72
N GLY A 99 -16.01 2.23 -18.05
CA GLY A 99 -15.16 3.42 -17.98
C GLY A 99 -14.88 3.89 -16.55
N LEU A 100 -15.04 3.02 -15.54
CA LEU A 100 -14.67 3.33 -14.16
C LEU A 100 -13.17 3.10 -13.97
N VAL A 101 -12.57 3.98 -13.17
CA VAL A 101 -11.21 3.85 -12.66
C VAL A 101 -11.28 3.10 -11.33
N ILE A 102 -10.52 2.02 -11.21
CA ILE A 102 -10.37 1.29 -9.95
C ILE A 102 -9.17 1.81 -9.20
N LEU A 103 -9.42 2.38 -8.03
CA LEU A 103 -8.38 2.72 -7.07
C LEU A 103 -7.93 1.44 -6.36
N GLN A 104 -6.65 1.11 -6.49
CA GLN A 104 -6.05 -0.10 -5.95
C GLN A 104 -5.17 0.19 -4.74
N SER A 105 -4.94 -0.81 -3.90
CA SER A 105 -4.07 -0.67 -2.73
C SER A 105 -2.59 -0.75 -3.11
N PRO A 106 -1.77 0.27 -2.80
CA PRO A 106 -0.32 0.20 -2.96
C PRO A 106 0.37 -0.54 -1.81
N LYS A 107 -0.37 -0.97 -0.78
CA LYS A 107 0.17 -1.61 0.44
C LYS A 107 -0.66 -2.80 0.90
N VAL A 108 -0.02 -3.70 1.64
CA VAL A 108 -0.70 -4.81 2.31
C VAL A 108 -1.08 -4.37 3.73
N GLY A 109 -2.31 -4.62 4.16
CA GLY A 109 -2.76 -4.24 5.49
C GLY A 109 -4.26 -4.41 5.67
N PHE A 110 -4.86 -3.56 6.51
CA PHE A 110 -6.30 -3.53 6.75
C PHE A 110 -6.92 -2.25 6.20
N PHE A 111 -7.97 -2.38 5.42
CA PHE A 111 -8.71 -1.25 4.87
C PHE A 111 -9.41 -0.47 5.99
N ARG A 112 -9.30 0.86 5.97
CA ARG A 112 -9.97 1.75 6.93
C ARG A 112 -10.65 2.89 6.19
N ARG A 113 -11.90 3.17 6.55
CA ARG A 113 -12.69 4.26 5.96
C ARG A 113 -12.35 5.63 6.53
N SER A 114 -11.70 5.66 7.69
CA SER A 114 -11.38 6.87 8.44
C SER A 114 -10.00 6.78 9.06
N LYS A 115 -9.43 7.94 9.42
CA LYS A 115 -8.19 8.00 10.19
C LYS A 115 -8.47 7.69 11.66
N THR A 116 -7.57 6.98 12.32
CA THR A 116 -7.54 6.86 13.77
C THR A 116 -6.44 7.78 14.30
N LEU A 117 -6.83 8.76 15.09
CA LEU A 117 -5.90 9.68 15.76
C LEU A 117 -6.07 9.53 17.27
N LYS A 118 -4.98 9.16 17.98
CA LYS A 118 -5.00 8.98 19.44
C LYS A 118 -6.13 8.05 19.93
N GLY A 119 -6.36 6.95 19.22
CA GLY A 119 -7.42 5.98 19.53
C GLY A 119 -8.84 6.40 19.14
N LYS A 120 -9.06 7.63 18.65
CA LYS A 120 -10.38 8.08 18.19
C LYS A 120 -10.47 8.05 16.68
N ARG A 121 -11.57 7.51 16.15
CA ARG A 121 -11.86 7.50 14.71
C ARG A 121 -12.41 8.86 14.27
N THR A 122 -11.84 9.40 13.20
CA THR A 122 -12.38 10.56 12.50
C THR A 122 -13.61 10.15 11.68
N PRO A 123 -14.40 11.10 11.15
CA PRO A 123 -15.36 10.77 10.10
C PRO A 123 -14.70 10.05 8.92
N SER A 124 -15.51 9.28 8.19
CA SER A 124 -15.12 8.63 6.95
C SER A 124 -14.56 9.64 5.95
N SER A 125 -13.42 9.36 5.34
CA SER A 125 -12.76 10.26 4.38
C SER A 125 -13.56 10.44 3.09
N CYS A 126 -14.35 9.44 2.70
CA CYS A 126 -15.29 9.55 1.60
C CYS A 126 -16.55 8.69 1.83
N LYS A 127 -17.58 8.95 1.04
CA LYS A 127 -18.81 8.15 0.93
C LYS A 127 -19.08 7.84 -0.54
N GLU A 128 -19.95 6.87 -0.78
CA GLU A 128 -20.47 6.66 -2.13
C GLU A 128 -21.25 7.90 -2.59
N LYS A 129 -21.14 8.23 -3.87
CA LYS A 129 -21.66 9.43 -4.55
C LYS A 129 -20.96 10.73 -4.17
N ASP A 130 -19.84 10.67 -3.45
CA ASP A 130 -19.07 11.85 -3.10
C ASP A 130 -18.18 12.30 -4.27
N GLN A 131 -18.03 13.61 -4.44
CA GLN A 131 -17.15 14.20 -5.46
C GLN A 131 -15.72 14.20 -4.95
N VAL A 132 -14.80 13.71 -5.76
CA VAL A 132 -13.38 13.55 -5.42
C VAL A 132 -12.49 14.31 -6.38
N LYS A 133 -11.39 14.84 -5.85
CA LYS A 133 -10.33 15.49 -6.62
C LYS A 133 -9.08 14.62 -6.63
N GLU A 134 -8.24 14.81 -7.64
CA GLU A 134 -6.89 14.26 -7.65
C GLU A 134 -6.13 14.70 -6.38
N GLY A 135 -5.42 13.76 -5.75
CA GLY A 135 -4.72 13.95 -4.48
C GLY A 135 -5.61 13.95 -3.22
N GLN A 136 -6.94 13.80 -3.35
CA GLN A 136 -7.82 13.73 -2.20
C GLN A 136 -7.73 12.36 -1.52
N VAL A 137 -7.49 12.34 -0.19
CA VAL A 137 -7.47 11.12 0.60
C VAL A 137 -8.87 10.52 0.69
N LEU A 138 -9.04 9.28 0.22
CA LEU A 138 -10.33 8.58 0.20
C LEU A 138 -10.46 7.52 1.29
N CYS A 139 -9.35 6.87 1.64
CA CYS A 139 -9.32 5.82 2.66
C CYS A 139 -7.90 5.69 3.23
N TYR A 140 -7.71 4.77 4.17
CA TYR A 140 -6.41 4.46 4.75
C TYR A 140 -6.15 2.96 4.75
N ILE A 141 -4.89 2.57 4.63
CA ILE A 141 -4.43 1.21 4.89
C ILE A 141 -3.68 1.20 6.23
N GLU A 142 -4.16 0.40 7.16
CA GLU A 142 -3.53 0.18 8.46
C GLU A 142 -2.56 -0.99 8.40
N GLN A 143 -1.32 -0.78 8.80
CA GLN A 143 -0.29 -1.81 8.81
C GLN A 143 0.69 -1.53 9.97
N LEU A 144 0.91 -2.53 10.82
CA LEU A 144 1.82 -2.45 11.99
C LEU A 144 1.55 -1.25 12.92
N GLY A 145 0.27 -0.89 13.10
CA GLY A 145 -0.15 0.27 13.91
C GLY A 145 0.00 1.63 13.24
N GLY A 146 0.59 1.70 12.04
CA GLY A 146 0.59 2.88 11.18
C GLY A 146 -0.64 2.94 10.29
N GLN A 147 -1.01 4.15 9.84
CA GLN A 147 -2.06 4.37 8.86
C GLN A 147 -1.54 5.16 7.68
N PHE A 148 -1.66 4.59 6.48
CA PHE A 148 -1.19 5.18 5.24
C PHE A 148 -2.38 5.71 4.45
N PRO A 149 -2.42 7.02 4.12
CA PRO A 149 -3.49 7.59 3.30
C PRO A 149 -3.43 7.03 1.88
N ILE A 150 -4.59 6.72 1.32
CA ILE A 150 -4.77 6.39 -0.09
C ILE A 150 -5.50 7.55 -0.74
N GLU A 151 -4.85 8.15 -1.74
CA GLU A 151 -5.33 9.33 -2.46
C GLU A 151 -5.92 8.92 -3.81
N SER A 152 -6.81 9.75 -4.36
CA SER A 152 -7.35 9.55 -5.70
C SER A 152 -6.36 10.04 -6.77
N ASP A 153 -6.11 9.23 -7.78
CA ASP A 153 -5.30 9.63 -8.96
C ASP A 153 -6.10 10.43 -9.99
N VAL A 154 -7.44 10.49 -9.84
CA VAL A 154 -8.34 11.15 -10.79
C VAL A 154 -9.35 12.03 -10.09
N THR A 155 -9.84 13.05 -10.79
CA THR A 155 -11.02 13.82 -10.38
C THR A 155 -12.27 13.11 -10.87
N GLY A 156 -13.32 13.02 -10.05
CA GLY A 156 -14.51 12.24 -10.38
C GLY A 156 -15.53 12.08 -9.26
N GLU A 157 -16.34 11.03 -9.34
CA GLU A 157 -17.31 10.66 -8.30
C GLU A 157 -17.05 9.23 -7.81
N VAL A 158 -17.14 9.01 -6.49
CA VAL A 158 -17.04 7.66 -5.90
C VAL A 158 -18.32 6.90 -6.23
N VAL A 159 -18.22 5.87 -7.08
CA VAL A 159 -19.38 5.04 -7.44
C VAL A 159 -19.66 4.02 -6.35
N LYS A 160 -18.60 3.34 -5.88
CA LYS A 160 -18.72 2.26 -4.90
C LYS A 160 -17.44 2.06 -4.12
N ILE A 161 -17.58 1.78 -2.83
CA ILE A 161 -16.48 1.31 -1.99
C ILE A 161 -16.52 -0.22 -2.00
N LEU A 162 -15.43 -0.85 -2.44
CA LEU A 162 -15.36 -2.29 -2.69
C LEU A 162 -14.93 -3.10 -1.46
N ARG A 163 -14.48 -2.43 -0.40
CA ARG A 163 -13.95 -3.04 0.82
C ARG A 163 -14.64 -2.51 2.08
N GLU A 164 -14.72 -3.36 3.09
CA GLU A 164 -15.31 -3.04 4.40
C GLU A 164 -14.26 -2.60 5.42
N ASP A 165 -14.67 -1.78 6.40
CA ASP A 165 -13.72 -1.27 7.41
C ASP A 165 -13.18 -2.42 8.27
N GLY A 166 -11.86 -2.60 8.24
CA GLY A 166 -11.14 -3.69 8.89
C GLY A 166 -10.90 -4.92 8.02
N GLU A 167 -11.32 -4.91 6.76
CA GLU A 167 -11.07 -6.00 5.83
C GLU A 167 -9.57 -6.07 5.46
N PRO A 168 -8.94 -7.26 5.45
CA PRO A 168 -7.57 -7.42 4.98
C PRO A 168 -7.48 -7.15 3.47
N VAL A 169 -6.47 -6.41 3.04
CA VAL A 169 -6.20 -6.08 1.64
C VAL A 169 -4.74 -6.33 1.29
N GLY A 170 -4.52 -6.88 0.11
CA GLY A 170 -3.22 -7.10 -0.49
C GLY A 170 -2.76 -5.97 -1.41
N TYR A 171 -1.58 -6.15 -2.00
CA TYR A 171 -1.08 -5.26 -3.03
C TYR A 171 -1.93 -5.37 -4.30
N ASN A 172 -2.25 -4.23 -4.91
CA ASN A 172 -3.13 -4.07 -6.06
C ASN A 172 -4.59 -4.54 -5.86
N ASP A 173 -5.01 -4.79 -4.62
CA ASP A 173 -6.41 -5.10 -4.37
C ASP A 173 -7.30 -3.89 -4.66
N ALA A 174 -8.42 -4.12 -5.33
CA ALA A 174 -9.40 -3.09 -5.63
C ALA A 174 -10.03 -2.57 -4.33
N LEU A 175 -9.99 -1.25 -4.14
CA LEU A 175 -10.50 -0.57 -2.95
C LEU A 175 -11.77 0.22 -3.25
N ILE A 176 -11.75 1.05 -4.30
CA ILE A 176 -12.82 2.00 -4.62
C ILE A 176 -12.98 2.08 -6.14
N SER A 177 -14.22 2.14 -6.61
CA SER A 177 -14.56 2.43 -8.01
C SER A 177 -14.93 3.90 -8.17
N ILE A 178 -14.26 4.59 -9.09
CA ILE A 178 -14.41 6.03 -9.33
C ILE A 178 -14.84 6.25 -10.77
N LEU A 179 -15.87 7.07 -10.99
CA LEU A 179 -16.24 7.56 -12.32
C LEU A 179 -15.45 8.84 -12.59
N PRO A 180 -14.46 8.85 -13.49
CA PRO A 180 -13.66 10.04 -13.76
C PRO A 180 -14.50 11.13 -14.42
N SER A 181 -14.26 12.38 -14.02
CA SER A 181 -14.87 13.57 -14.59
C SER A 181 -13.78 14.43 -15.23
N PHE A 182 -13.89 14.66 -16.54
CA PHE A 182 -12.94 15.48 -17.28
C PHE A 182 -13.56 16.86 -17.55
N PRO A 183 -13.18 17.91 -16.79
CA PRO A 183 -13.75 19.25 -16.97
C PRO A 183 -13.44 19.90 -18.34
N GLY A 184 -12.57 19.30 -19.17
CA GLY A 184 -12.10 19.86 -20.44
C GLY A 184 -12.96 19.58 -21.69
N ILE A 185 -13.92 18.65 -21.64
CA ILE A 185 -14.66 18.22 -22.85
C ILE A 185 -15.90 19.07 -23.15
N LYS A 186 -16.31 19.98 -22.25
CA LYS A 186 -17.50 20.83 -22.44
C LYS A 186 -17.29 22.06 -23.32
N LYS A 187 -16.11 22.24 -23.93
CA LYS A 187 -15.75 23.44 -24.72
C LYS A 187 -15.62 23.20 -26.23
N LEU A 188 -16.12 22.06 -26.72
CA LEU A 188 -16.04 21.63 -28.13
C LEU A 188 -17.41 21.38 -28.78
N GLN A 189 -18.50 21.86 -28.16
CA GLN A 189 -19.84 21.88 -28.77
C GLN A 189 -20.37 23.31 -28.84
#